data_AF-A0A966XZS3-F1
#
_entry.id   AF-A0A966XZS3-F1
#
_cell.length_a   1.000
_cell.length_b   1.000
_cell.length_c   1.000
_cell.angle_alpha   90.00
_cell.angle_beta   90.00
_cell.angle_gamma   90.00
#
_symmetry.space_group_name_H-M   'P 1'
#
loop_
_entity.id
_entity.type
_entity.pdbx_description
1 polymer ?
#
loop_
_entity_poly.entity_id
_entity_poly.type
_entity_poly.pdbx_seq_one_letter_code
_entity_poly.pdbx_strand_id
1 'polypeptide(L)'
;MQGLLVGPAVPVMSLWGLAGPASQGLMSRLVGVSEQGQLQGANTALMSIAGLIAPGLFAVSFAYFIEPVPGRLLLPGAPYLLAALLLVMATLITLHATAQRRPPDRRR
;
A
#
# COMPACT_ATOMS: atom_id res chain seq x y z
N MET A 1 1.47 26.89 -20.59
CA MET A 1 0.87 26.54 -19.28
C MET A 1 0.89 25.04 -18.95
N GLN A 2 1.37 24.13 -19.82
CA GLN A 2 1.34 22.68 -19.58
C GLN A 2 2.51 22.14 -18.71
N GLY A 3 3.59 22.91 -18.52
CA GLY A 3 4.75 22.50 -17.70
C GLY A 3 4.62 22.77 -16.19
N LEU A 4 3.70 23.64 -15.77
CA LEU A 4 3.58 24.06 -14.36
C LEU A 4 2.93 23.00 -13.45
N LEU A 5 2.15 22.07 -14.04
CA LEU A 5 1.53 20.94 -13.34
C LEU A 5 2.49 19.76 -13.14
N VAL A 6 3.53 19.64 -13.98
CA VAL A 6 4.52 18.55 -13.88
C VAL A 6 5.51 18.83 -12.75
N GLY A 7 5.93 20.09 -12.58
CA GLY A 7 6.89 20.52 -11.56
C GLY A 7 6.62 19.98 -10.14
N PRO A 8 5.41 20.14 -9.56
CA PRO A 8 5.08 19.59 -8.25
C PRO A 8 4.78 18.09 -8.25
N ALA A 9 4.37 17.50 -9.37
CA ALA A 9 4.15 16.06 -9.48
C ALA A 9 5.47 15.27 -9.44
N VAL A 10 6.57 15.86 -9.92
CA VAL A 10 7.88 15.20 -9.97
C VAL A 10 8.39 14.80 -8.57
N PRO A 11 8.48 15.69 -7.56
CA PRO A 11 8.89 15.30 -6.21
C PRO A 11 8.01 14.20 -5.61
N VAL A 12 6.69 14.28 -5.82
CA VAL A 12 5.74 13.29 -5.29
C VAL A 12 5.98 11.92 -5.95
N MET A 13 6.12 11.88 -7.26
CA MET A 13 6.39 10.64 -8.00
C MET A 13 7.79 10.09 -7.70
N SER A 14 8.78 10.95 -7.47
CA SER A 14 10.12 10.53 -7.04
C SER A 14 10.09 9.87 -5.66
N LEU A 15 9.37 10.44 -4.69
CA LEU A 15 9.19 9.82 -3.37
C LEU A 15 8.44 8.49 -3.47
N TRP A 16 7.41 8.42 -4.32
CA TRP A 16 6.69 7.16 -4.60
C TRP A 16 7.64 6.08 -5.14
N GLY A 17 8.48 6.44 -6.13
CA GLY A 17 9.42 5.50 -6.75
C GLY A 17 10.51 4.97 -5.81
N LEU A 18 10.87 5.73 -4.77
CA LEU A 18 11.89 5.33 -3.80
C LEU A 18 11.35 4.44 -2.67
N ALA A 19 10.05 4.48 -2.40
CA ALA A 19 9.45 3.76 -1.26
C ALA A 19 9.67 2.24 -1.31
N GLY A 20 9.54 1.64 -2.50
CA GLY A 20 9.74 0.20 -2.70
C GLY A 20 11.18 -0.24 -2.40
N PRO A 21 12.19 0.29 -3.10
CA PRO A 21 13.60 -0.04 -2.85
C PRO A 21 14.06 0.28 -1.42
N ALA A 22 13.61 1.39 -0.83
CA ALA A 22 13.92 1.73 0.56
C ALA A 22 13.37 0.68 1.53
N SER A 23 12.12 0.23 1.33
CA SER A 23 11.51 -0.82 2.15
C SER A 23 12.26 -2.15 2.00
N GLN A 24 12.61 -2.54 0.77
CA GLN A 24 13.40 -3.75 0.49
C GLN A 24 14.79 -3.71 1.12
N GLY A 25 15.45 -2.55 1.09
CA GLY A 25 16.76 -2.35 1.72
C GLY A 25 16.71 -2.44 3.25
N LEU A 26 15.62 -1.97 3.88
CA LEU A 26 15.41 -2.15 5.33
C LEU A 26 15.11 -3.61 5.66
N MET A 27 14.23 -4.25 4.90
CA MET A 27 13.84 -5.65 5.11
C MET A 27 15.01 -6.63 4.94
N SER A 28 15.86 -6.44 3.92
CA SER A 28 17.02 -7.32 3.66
C SER A 28 18.10 -7.24 4.74
N ARG A 29 18.20 -6.12 5.47
CA ARG A 29 19.10 -5.97 6.63
C ARG A 29 18.60 -6.70 7.88
N LEU A 30 17.32 -7.06 7.93
CA LEU A 30 16.68 -7.72 9.07
C LEU A 30 16.68 -9.25 8.95
N VAL A 31 17.13 -9.80 7.82
CA VAL A 31 17.16 -11.25 7.56
C VAL A 31 18.55 -11.71 7.11
N GLY A 32 18.90 -12.95 7.40
CA GLY A 32 20.16 -13.54 6.94
C GLY A 32 20.18 -13.74 5.42
N VAL A 33 21.37 -13.92 4.84
CA VAL A 33 21.54 -14.20 3.41
C VAL A 33 20.77 -15.46 2.98
N SER A 34 20.72 -16.47 3.85
CA SER A 34 19.96 -17.71 3.65
C SER A 34 18.45 -17.52 3.61
N GLU A 35 17.93 -16.41 4.14
CA GLU A 35 16.49 -16.13 4.28
C GLU A 35 15.96 -15.14 3.23
N GLN A 36 16.85 -14.51 2.45
CA GLN A 36 16.46 -13.50 1.45
C GLN A 36 15.50 -14.06 0.39
N GLY A 37 15.72 -15.31 -0.05
CA GLY A 37 14.81 -15.98 -0.99
C GLY A 37 13.41 -16.19 -0.42
N GLN A 38 13.31 -16.50 0.88
CA GLN A 38 12.02 -16.63 1.56
C GLN A 38 11.31 -15.28 1.68
N LEU A 39 12.05 -14.21 2.00
CA LEU A 39 11.50 -12.86 2.09
C LEU A 39 10.97 -12.38 0.74
N GLN A 40 11.75 -12.56 -0.33
CA GLN A 40 11.32 -12.20 -1.69
C GLN A 40 10.15 -13.05 -2.16
N GLY A 41 10.16 -14.37 -1.86
CA GLY A 41 9.05 -15.27 -2.14
C GLY A 41 7.77 -14.86 -1.43
N ALA A 42 7.84 -14.52 -0.14
CA ALA A 42 6.70 -14.03 0.64
C ALA A 42 6.14 -12.72 0.08
N ASN A 43 7.00 -11.74 -0.24
CA ASN A 43 6.56 -10.48 -0.83
C ASN A 43 5.91 -10.68 -2.21
N THR A 44 6.48 -11.56 -3.03
CA THR A 44 5.93 -11.91 -4.35
C THR A 44 4.58 -12.61 -4.22
N ALA A 45 4.43 -13.55 -3.29
CA ALA A 45 3.17 -14.23 -3.04
C ALA A 45 2.06 -13.24 -2.60
N LEU A 46 2.38 -12.30 -1.71
CA LEU A 46 1.45 -11.24 -1.29
C LEU A 46 1.02 -10.36 -2.47
N MET A 47 1.98 -9.94 -3.31
CA MET A 47 1.68 -9.17 -4.53
C MET A 47 0.81 -9.95 -5.50
N SER A 48 1.05 -11.24 -5.69
CA SER A 48 0.24 -12.10 -6.56
C SER A 48 -1.20 -12.23 -6.05
N ILE A 49 -1.38 -12.43 -4.74
CA ILE A 49 -2.72 -12.49 -4.12
C ILE A 49 -3.44 -11.15 -4.29
N ALA A 50 -2.76 -10.03 -4.02
CA ALA A 50 -3.31 -8.70 -4.22
C ALA A 50 -3.68 -8.46 -5.69
N GLY A 51 -2.82 -8.87 -6.63
CA GLY A 51 -3.05 -8.76 -8.07
C GLY A 51 -4.21 -9.61 -8.58
N LEU A 52 -4.48 -10.75 -7.94
CA LEU A 52 -5.64 -11.58 -8.24
C LEU A 52 -6.96 -10.95 -7.75
N ILE A 53 -6.96 -10.39 -6.55
CA ILE A 53 -8.18 -9.89 -5.89
C ILE A 53 -8.53 -8.47 -6.35
N ALA A 54 -7.53 -7.61 -6.54
CA ALA A 54 -7.73 -6.18 -6.78
C ALA A 54 -8.62 -5.85 -7.99
N PRO A 55 -8.45 -6.47 -9.18
CA PRO A 55 -9.29 -6.15 -10.34
C PRO A 55 -10.78 -6.38 -10.06
N GLY A 56 -11.14 -7.50 -9.43
CA GLY A 56 -12.52 -7.81 -9.08
C GLY A 56 -13.05 -6.87 -8.00
N LEU A 57 -12.29 -6.67 -6.93
CA LEU A 57 -12.68 -5.80 -5.81
C LEU A 57 -12.97 -4.36 -6.27
N PHE A 58 -12.08 -3.78 -7.06
CA PHE A 58 -12.24 -2.40 -7.53
C PHE A 58 -13.27 -2.27 -8.65
N ALA A 59 -13.37 -3.24 -9.56
CA ALA A 59 -14.39 -3.22 -10.61
C ALA A 59 -15.80 -3.34 -10.04
N VAL A 60 -16.03 -4.28 -9.10
CA VAL A 60 -17.34 -4.44 -8.44
C VAL A 60 -17.69 -3.21 -7.61
N SER A 61 -16.72 -2.67 -6.87
CA SER A 61 -16.93 -1.43 -6.12
C SER A 61 -17.30 -0.28 -7.05
N PHE A 62 -16.59 -0.12 -8.17
CA PHE A 62 -16.92 0.89 -9.17
C PHE A 62 -18.33 0.70 -9.73
N ALA A 63 -18.65 -0.51 -10.24
CA ALA A 63 -19.94 -0.84 -10.83
C ALA A 63 -21.11 -0.55 -9.88
N TYR A 64 -20.97 -0.91 -8.61
CA TYR A 64 -22.00 -0.70 -7.59
C TYR A 64 -22.34 0.78 -7.36
N PHE A 65 -21.35 1.69 -7.47
CA PHE A 65 -21.52 3.12 -7.19
C PHE A 65 -21.82 3.98 -8.41
N ILE A 66 -21.80 3.42 -9.62
CA ILE A 66 -22.21 4.10 -10.86
C ILE A 66 -23.59 3.65 -11.37
N GLU A 67 -24.18 2.61 -10.77
CA GLU A 67 -25.48 2.10 -11.16
C GLU A 67 -26.59 3.13 -10.87
N PRO A 68 -27.42 3.51 -11.86
CA PRO A 68 -28.45 4.53 -11.69
C PRO A 68 -29.68 3.95 -10.97
N VAL A 69 -29.57 3.79 -9.65
CA VAL A 69 -30.65 3.34 -8.76
C VAL A 69 -31.26 4.54 -8.01
N PRO A 70 -32.60 4.69 -7.96
CA PRO A 70 -33.24 5.78 -7.21
C PRO A 70 -32.79 5.80 -5.74
N GLY A 71 -32.30 6.95 -5.26
CA GLY A 71 -31.84 7.14 -3.87
C GLY A 71 -30.40 6.69 -3.60
N ARG A 72 -29.68 6.13 -4.58
CA ARG A 72 -28.27 5.76 -4.44
C ARG A 72 -27.36 6.94 -4.77
N LEU A 73 -26.35 7.18 -3.92
CA LEU A 73 -25.34 8.19 -4.17
C LEU A 73 -24.43 7.74 -5.31
N LEU A 74 -24.41 8.50 -6.41
CA LEU A 74 -23.53 8.27 -7.54
C LEU A 74 -22.10 8.70 -7.15
N LEU A 75 -21.21 7.74 -6.92
CA LEU A 75 -19.85 8.02 -6.43
C LEU A 75 -18.80 7.24 -7.24
N PRO A 76 -18.44 7.71 -8.45
CA PRO A 76 -17.43 7.06 -9.28
C PRO A 76 -16.06 6.94 -8.60
N GLY A 77 -15.80 7.78 -7.59
CA GLY A 77 -14.59 7.77 -6.79
C GLY A 77 -14.53 6.71 -5.67
N ALA A 78 -15.58 5.90 -5.47
CA ALA A 78 -15.64 4.91 -4.41
C ALA A 78 -14.47 3.91 -4.38
N PRO A 79 -13.95 3.40 -5.52
CA PRO A 79 -12.76 2.54 -5.52
C PRO A 79 -11.53 3.23 -4.91
N TYR A 80 -11.34 4.52 -5.13
CA TYR A 80 -10.21 5.27 -4.56
C TYR A 80 -10.36 5.46 -3.05
N LEU A 81 -11.59 5.66 -2.56
CA LEU A 81 -11.86 5.72 -1.12
C LEU A 81 -11.62 4.35 -0.45
N LEU A 82 -12.02 3.26 -1.12
CA LEU A 82 -11.71 1.91 -0.67
C LEU A 82 -10.20 1.68 -0.61
N ALA A 83 -9.46 2.09 -1.63
CA ALA A 83 -7.99 2.00 -1.62
C ALA A 83 -7.37 2.82 -0.47
N ALA A 84 -7.87 4.03 -0.23
CA ALA A 84 -7.42 4.87 0.89
C ALA A 84 -7.71 4.21 2.25
N LEU A 85 -8.89 3.60 2.42
CA LEU A 85 -9.25 2.87 3.63
C LEU A 85 -8.31 1.66 3.86
N LEU A 86 -8.05 0.87 2.82
CA LEU A 86 -7.11 -0.26 2.89
C LEU A 86 -5.70 0.19 3.28
N LEU A 87 -5.24 1.33 2.75
CA LEU A 87 -3.94 1.90 3.08
C LEU A 87 -3.86 2.38 4.53
N VAL A 88 -4.93 3.01 5.04
CA VAL A 88 -5.02 3.41 6.45
C VAL A 88 -4.98 2.17 7.35
N MET A 89 -5.75 1.13 7.02
CA MET A 89 -5.74 -0.14 7.77
C MET A 89 -4.36 -0.79 7.80
N ALA A 90 -3.68 -0.88 6.65
CA ALA A 90 -2.32 -1.39 6.55
C ALA A 90 -1.35 -0.59 7.43
N THR A 91 -1.46 0.74 7.39
CA THR A 91 -0.64 1.65 8.22
C THR A 91 -0.84 1.39 9.70
N LEU A 92 -2.10 1.25 10.15
CA LEU A 92 -2.43 0.96 11.54
C LEU A 92 -1.85 -0.40 11.99
N ILE A 93 -1.95 -1.43 11.14
CA ILE A 93 -1.35 -2.74 11.39
C ILE A 93 0.17 -2.62 11.54
N THR A 94 0.84 -1.89 10.64
CA THR A 94 2.29 -1.67 10.72
C THR A 94 2.71 -0.93 11.99
N LEU A 95 2.01 0.15 12.35
CA LEU A 95 2.29 0.91 13.58
C LEU A 95 2.10 0.04 14.83
N HIS A 96 1.04 -0.77 14.87
CA HIS A 96 0.80 -1.69 15.97
C HIS A 96 1.90 -2.75 16.08
N ALA A 97 2.26 -3.40 14.96
CA ALA A 97 3.27 -4.46 14.94
C ALA A 97 4.68 -3.95 15.30
N THR A 98 5.02 -2.71 14.93
CA THR A 98 6.32 -2.11 15.24
C THR A 98 6.40 -1.58 16.68
N ALA A 99 5.29 -1.09 17.23
CA ALA A 99 5.23 -0.65 18.63
C ALA A 99 5.49 -1.79 19.63
N GLN A 100 5.09 -3.01 19.29
CA GLN A 100 5.29 -4.21 20.12
C GLN A 100 6.76 -4.67 20.22
N ARG A 101 7.67 -4.14 19.38
CA ARG A 101 9.08 -4.56 19.31
C ARG A 101 10.07 -3.68 20.09
N ARG A 102 9.61 -2.75 20.94
CA ARG A 102 10.52 -1.97 21.79
C ARG A 102 11.20 -2.89 22.83
N PRO A 103 12.54 -3.03 22.84
CA PRO A 103 13.22 -3.84 23.86
C PRO A 103 13.06 -3.21 25.26
N PRO A 104 13.09 -4.02 26.34
CA PRO A 104 13.15 -3.50 27.70
C PRO A 104 14.41 -2.65 27.84
N ASP A 105 14.25 -1.49 28.46
CA ASP A 105 15.30 -0.51 28.75
C ASP A 105 16.51 -1.18 29.42
N ARG A 106 17.57 -1.47 28.66
CA ARG A 106 18.87 -1.91 29.20
C ARG A 106 19.61 -0.68 29.74
N ARG A 107 19.12 -0.14 30.85
CA ARG A 107 19.89 0.66 31.80
C ARG A 107 19.94 -0.08 33.13
N ARG A 108 20.88 -1.02 33.28
CA ARG A 108 21.61 -1.35 34.51
C ARG A 108 22.94 -1.99 34.14
#